data_AF-A0A7J2HPY8-F1
#
_entry.id   AF-A0A7J2HPY8-F1
#
_cell.length_a   1.000
_cell.length_b   1.000
_cell.length_c   1.000
_cell.angle_alpha   90.00
_cell.angle_beta   90.00
_cell.angle_gamma   90.00
#
_symmetry.space_group_name_H-M   'P 1'
#
loop_
_entity.id
_entity.type
_entity.pdbx_description
1 polymer ?
#
loop_
_entity_poly.entity_id
_entity_poly.type
_entity_poly.pdbx_seq_one_letter_code
_entity_poly.pdbx_strand_id
1 'polypeptide(L)'
;MYLSPKRFLNDAEFREYLKNIRKIAVFDKEVRKWRIDCNVVISNVKSKSELTSIIQTLKKYVDIPEELKDELYRCITSLTTAYLNSSNLSFKLDVKVPRSVFDQLSAYCKYYNGRFYLKDPGYVSQVEKILEKYGIKLVYNRRLIESIRLKCTVRRSGGNLILKFNYYCENIVRRLNEVCTVEYYIEKPIFDEAGNYVETRIVKKMLKFFKFSMDTLTGISCIGLLDRILDVLRAMDVLIIYGIEEKEDIKLNLKCNFKLLPHQ
;
A
#
# COMPACT_ATOMS: atom_id res chain seq x y z
N MET A 1 23.75 18.51 -15.47
CA MET A 1 24.21 19.88 -15.77
C MET A 1 25.38 20.25 -14.86
N TYR A 2 26.34 21.08 -15.31
CA TYR A 2 27.56 21.41 -14.56
C TYR A 2 27.61 22.87 -14.11
N LEU A 3 28.16 23.12 -12.92
CA LEU A 3 28.36 24.43 -12.32
C LEU A 3 29.84 24.69 -12.06
N SER A 4 30.28 25.93 -12.33
CA SER A 4 31.63 26.42 -12.04
C SER A 4 31.61 27.90 -11.66
N PRO A 5 32.51 28.36 -10.77
CA PRO A 5 32.60 29.77 -10.41
C PRO A 5 32.84 30.67 -11.63
N LYS A 6 32.20 31.84 -11.67
CA LYS A 6 32.40 32.85 -12.74
C LYS A 6 33.75 33.55 -12.67
N ARG A 7 34.32 33.62 -11.47
CA ARG A 7 35.60 34.27 -11.16
C ARG A 7 36.35 33.46 -10.10
N PHE A 8 37.63 33.77 -9.94
CA PHE A 8 38.38 33.33 -8.77
C PHE A 8 37.73 33.89 -7.49
N LEU A 9 37.52 32.98 -6.54
CA LEU A 9 36.95 33.26 -5.22
C LEU A 9 38.08 33.38 -4.21
N ASN A 10 37.99 34.34 -3.29
CA ASN A 10 38.91 34.40 -2.15
C ASN A 10 38.61 33.27 -1.15
N ASP A 11 39.47 33.06 -0.14
CA ASP A 11 39.33 31.94 0.81
C ASP A 11 38.02 31.94 1.61
N ALA A 12 37.43 33.11 1.86
CA ALA A 12 36.15 33.21 2.56
C ALA A 12 34.99 32.86 1.64
N GLU A 13 34.97 33.45 0.44
CA GLU A 13 33.99 33.19 -0.62
C GLU A 13 34.02 31.71 -1.05
N PHE A 14 35.20 31.13 -1.17
CA PHE A 14 35.38 29.73 -1.58
C PHE A 14 34.81 28.76 -0.53
N ARG A 15 35.00 29.05 0.77
CA ARG A 15 34.41 28.26 1.86
C ARG A 15 32.89 28.33 1.87
N GLU A 16 32.33 29.52 1.70
CA GLU A 16 30.87 29.71 1.63
C GLU A 16 30.27 29.03 0.39
N TYR A 17 30.93 29.16 -0.76
CA TYR A 17 30.59 28.48 -1.99
C TYR A 17 30.58 26.96 -1.81
N LEU A 18 31.67 26.38 -1.31
CA LEU A 18 31.80 24.93 -1.06
C LEU A 18 30.71 24.40 -0.13
N LYS A 19 30.40 25.14 0.94
CA LYS A 19 29.38 24.77 1.92
C LYS A 19 28.00 24.64 1.28
N ASN A 20 27.69 25.48 0.31
CA ASN A 20 26.39 25.50 -0.35
C ASN A 20 26.33 24.54 -1.55
N ILE A 21 27.36 24.49 -2.39
CA ILE A 21 27.32 23.68 -3.61
C ILE A 21 27.35 22.17 -3.32
N ARG A 22 28.05 21.75 -2.26
CA ARG A 22 28.06 20.34 -1.82
C ARG A 22 26.68 19.83 -1.39
N LYS A 23 25.76 20.71 -1.03
CA LYS A 23 24.38 20.32 -0.69
C LYS A 23 23.54 19.99 -1.91
N ILE A 24 23.95 20.39 -3.12
CA ILE A 24 23.13 20.25 -4.33
C ILE A 24 23.86 19.55 -5.49
N ALA A 25 25.16 19.33 -5.37
CA ALA A 25 25.98 18.80 -6.46
C ALA A 25 27.16 17.96 -5.94
N VAL A 26 27.63 17.05 -6.80
CA VAL A 26 28.83 16.24 -6.63
C VAL A 26 29.93 16.79 -7.52
N PHE A 27 31.17 16.85 -7.01
CA PHE A 27 32.30 17.27 -7.83
C PHE A 27 32.72 16.18 -8.81
N ASP A 28 32.71 16.49 -10.10
CA ASP A 28 33.21 15.64 -11.17
C ASP A 28 34.69 15.93 -11.41
N LYS A 29 35.54 14.93 -11.18
CA LYS A 29 37.00 15.07 -11.27
C LYS A 29 37.50 15.18 -12.70
N GLU A 30 36.83 14.53 -13.65
CA GLU A 30 37.23 14.50 -15.06
C GLU A 30 37.01 15.88 -15.70
N VAL A 31 35.84 16.46 -15.45
CA VAL A 31 35.44 17.75 -16.02
C VAL A 31 35.84 18.94 -15.13
N ARG A 32 36.32 18.65 -13.90
CA ARG A 32 36.65 19.63 -12.84
C ARG A 32 35.51 20.60 -12.53
N LYS A 33 34.27 20.13 -12.57
CA LYS A 33 33.05 20.92 -12.37
C LYS A 33 32.08 20.23 -11.41
N TRP A 34 31.16 21.00 -10.84
CA TRP A 34 30.14 20.46 -9.95
C TRP A 34 28.94 19.98 -10.77
N ARG A 35 28.67 18.68 -10.74
CA ARG A 35 27.51 18.07 -11.39
C ARG A 35 26.35 18.05 -10.41
N ILE A 36 25.23 18.67 -10.78
CA ILE A 36 24.02 18.61 -9.96
C ILE A 36 23.51 17.17 -9.87
N ASP A 37 23.13 16.78 -8.66
CA ASP A 37 22.62 15.46 -8.36
C ASP A 37 21.43 15.59 -7.43
N CYS A 38 20.25 15.21 -7.93
CA CYS A 38 19.04 15.30 -7.13
C CYS A 38 19.11 14.43 -5.87
N ASN A 39 19.83 13.30 -5.85
CA ASN A 39 20.00 12.50 -4.62
C ASN A 39 20.76 13.27 -3.53
N VAL A 40 21.71 14.12 -3.91
CA VAL A 40 22.45 14.98 -2.98
C VAL A 40 21.57 16.12 -2.47
N VAL A 41 20.76 16.73 -3.36
CA VAL A 41 19.76 17.74 -2.96
C VAL A 41 18.77 17.14 -1.96
N ILE A 42 18.23 15.97 -2.29
CA ILE A 42 17.25 15.23 -1.50
C ILE A 42 17.77 14.93 -0.08
N SER A 43 19.04 14.56 0.04
CA SER A 43 19.64 14.16 1.32
C SER A 43 20.05 15.34 2.21
N ASN A 44 20.37 16.50 1.62
CA ASN A 44 20.96 17.62 2.36
C ASN A 44 20.03 18.83 2.52
N VAL A 45 18.95 18.93 1.76
CA VAL A 45 18.06 20.09 1.75
C VAL A 45 16.67 19.69 2.27
N LYS A 46 16.23 20.35 3.36
CA LYS A 46 15.01 19.95 4.08
C LYS A 46 13.75 20.65 3.60
N SER A 47 13.87 21.76 2.90
CA SER A 47 12.73 22.58 2.51
C SER A 47 12.98 23.42 1.26
N LYS A 48 11.89 23.86 0.61
CA LYS A 48 11.94 24.77 -0.53
C LYS A 48 12.55 26.13 -0.17
N SER A 49 12.35 26.63 1.06
CA SER A 49 12.94 27.87 1.54
C SER A 49 14.46 27.73 1.72
N GLU A 50 14.92 26.62 2.31
CA GLU A 50 16.36 26.31 2.41
C GLU A 50 17.01 26.23 1.03
N LEU A 51 16.38 25.54 0.06
CA LEU A 51 16.88 25.49 -1.31
C LEU A 51 16.97 26.89 -1.94
N THR A 52 15.96 27.72 -1.73
CA THR A 52 15.92 29.09 -2.27
C THR A 52 17.06 29.93 -1.70
N SER A 53 17.34 29.80 -0.40
CA SER A 53 18.49 30.44 0.25
C SER A 53 19.82 29.95 -0.34
N ILE A 54 19.99 28.64 -0.50
CA ILE A 54 21.20 28.04 -1.10
C ILE A 54 21.41 28.57 -2.52
N ILE A 55 20.36 28.58 -3.35
CA ILE A 55 20.40 29.09 -4.73
C ILE A 55 20.73 30.58 -4.75
N GLN A 56 20.11 31.41 -3.90
CA GLN A 56 20.41 32.84 -3.82
C GLN A 56 21.87 33.10 -3.45
N THR A 57 22.42 32.35 -2.50
CA THR A 57 23.83 32.46 -2.13
C THR A 57 24.75 32.03 -3.27
N LEU A 58 24.44 30.92 -3.95
CA LEU A 58 25.24 30.42 -5.07
C LEU A 58 25.18 31.32 -6.31
N LYS A 59 24.06 32.04 -6.56
CA LYS A 59 23.95 33.01 -7.66
C LYS A 59 25.01 34.13 -7.60
N LYS A 60 25.56 34.43 -6.40
CA LYS A 60 26.68 35.37 -6.25
C LYS A 60 27.97 34.88 -6.91
N TYR A 61 28.12 33.56 -7.04
CA TYR A 61 29.37 32.91 -7.42
C TYR A 61 29.27 32.18 -8.77
N VAL A 62 28.09 31.71 -9.16
CA VAL A 62 27.85 30.86 -10.35
C VAL A 62 26.64 31.33 -11.13
N ASP A 63 26.66 31.15 -12.45
CA ASP A 63 25.48 31.30 -13.29
C ASP A 63 24.58 30.07 -13.16
N ILE A 64 23.37 30.29 -12.67
CA ILE A 64 22.34 29.26 -12.50
C ILE A 64 21.24 29.57 -13.52
N PRO A 65 21.14 28.80 -14.62
CA PRO A 65 20.04 28.91 -15.58
C PRO A 65 18.69 28.67 -14.89
N GLU A 66 17.63 29.32 -15.37
CA GLU A 66 16.31 29.18 -14.74
C GLU A 66 15.76 27.75 -14.89
N GLU A 67 16.08 27.08 -16.00
CA GLU A 67 15.78 25.64 -16.23
C GLU A 67 16.36 24.74 -15.12
N LEU A 68 17.58 25.06 -14.66
CA LEU A 68 18.26 24.34 -13.58
C LEU A 68 17.57 24.58 -12.24
N LYS A 69 17.14 25.81 -12.01
CA LYS A 69 16.39 26.19 -10.82
C LYS A 69 15.06 25.41 -10.75
N ASP A 70 14.38 25.27 -11.88
CA ASP A 70 13.15 24.48 -12.02
C ASP A 70 13.40 22.99 -11.82
N GLU A 71 14.52 22.46 -12.30
CA GLU A 71 14.94 21.07 -12.03
C GLU A 71 15.17 20.82 -10.53
N LEU A 72 15.90 21.71 -9.84
CA LEU A 72 16.13 21.62 -8.39
C LEU A 72 14.83 21.73 -7.58
N TYR A 73 13.95 22.66 -7.96
CA TYR A 73 12.64 22.78 -7.32
C TYR A 73 11.75 21.57 -7.57
N ARG A 74 11.78 20.98 -8.77
CA ARG A 74 11.07 19.71 -9.05
C ARG A 74 11.60 18.59 -8.17
N CYS A 75 12.93 18.48 -8.01
CA CYS A 75 13.56 17.47 -7.17
C CYS A 75 13.21 17.60 -5.68
N ILE A 76 12.88 18.79 -5.17
CA ILE A 76 12.33 18.94 -3.81
C ILE A 76 10.82 18.73 -3.79
N THR A 77 10.10 19.20 -4.80
CA THR A 77 8.63 19.09 -4.84
C THR A 77 8.18 17.63 -4.91
N SER A 78 8.93 16.76 -5.61
CA SER A 78 8.70 15.31 -5.62
C SER A 78 8.91 14.65 -4.26
N LEU A 79 9.70 15.24 -3.36
CA LEU A 79 9.93 14.74 -2.00
C LEU A 79 8.86 15.22 -1.03
N THR A 80 8.41 16.45 -1.22
CA THR A 80 7.45 17.11 -0.33
C THR A 80 6.02 16.88 -0.78
N THR A 81 5.77 16.05 -1.79
CA THR A 81 4.42 15.81 -2.31
C THR A 81 4.18 14.32 -2.52
N ALA A 82 3.17 13.78 -1.85
CA ALA A 82 2.68 12.43 -2.07
C ALA A 82 1.33 12.49 -2.78
N TYR A 83 1.10 11.59 -3.73
CA TYR A 83 -0.18 11.52 -4.44
C TYR A 83 -0.97 10.30 -3.97
N LEU A 84 -2.20 10.53 -3.51
CA LEU A 84 -3.10 9.45 -3.16
C LEU A 84 -3.86 8.98 -4.40
N ASN A 85 -3.68 7.70 -4.74
CA ASN A 85 -4.42 7.06 -5.80
C ASN A 85 -5.87 6.84 -5.35
N SER A 86 -6.81 7.51 -6.00
CA SER A 86 -8.24 7.42 -5.67
C SER A 86 -8.87 6.08 -6.05
N SER A 87 -8.22 5.24 -6.87
CA SER A 87 -8.79 3.94 -7.26
C SER A 87 -8.60 2.86 -6.19
N ASN A 88 -7.46 2.87 -5.49
CA ASN A 88 -7.10 1.82 -4.53
C ASN A 88 -6.65 2.35 -3.16
N LEU A 89 -6.80 3.66 -2.93
CA LEU A 89 -6.43 4.37 -1.71
C LEU A 89 -4.97 4.14 -1.27
N SER A 90 -4.06 4.06 -2.24
CA SER A 90 -2.64 3.88 -1.98
C SER A 90 -1.83 5.12 -2.34
N PHE A 91 -0.74 5.35 -1.63
CA PHE A 91 0.26 6.36 -1.96
C PHE A 91 1.67 5.81 -1.75
N LYS A 92 2.64 6.43 -2.42
CA LYS A 92 4.06 6.15 -2.28
C LYS A 92 4.75 7.39 -1.75
N LEU A 93 5.74 7.18 -0.89
CA LEU A 93 6.66 8.22 -0.46
C LEU A 93 8.01 7.96 -1.14
N ASP A 94 8.53 8.97 -1.83
CA ASP A 94 9.87 8.89 -2.46
C ASP A 94 10.99 9.21 -1.45
N VAL A 95 10.63 9.64 -0.24
CA VAL A 95 11.54 9.90 0.88
C VAL A 95 11.41 8.78 1.91
N LYS A 96 12.55 8.34 2.46
CA LYS A 96 12.56 7.50 3.65
C LYS A 96 12.01 8.30 4.84
N VAL A 97 10.88 7.86 5.38
CA VAL A 97 10.29 8.44 6.59
C VAL A 97 10.98 7.90 7.85
N PRO A 98 11.12 8.71 8.91
CA PRO A 98 11.58 8.25 10.21
C PRO A 98 10.64 7.18 10.76
N ARG A 99 11.17 6.29 11.60
CA ARG A 99 10.39 5.20 12.21
C ARG A 99 9.18 5.72 12.99
N SER A 100 9.32 6.85 13.69
CA SER A 100 8.21 7.50 14.42
C SER A 100 7.03 7.91 13.53
N VAL A 101 7.31 8.35 12.29
CA VAL A 101 6.29 8.71 11.31
C VAL A 101 5.70 7.44 10.70
N PHE A 102 6.54 6.44 10.41
CA PHE A 102 6.10 5.14 9.92
C PHE A 102 5.14 4.44 10.89
N ASP A 103 5.43 4.46 12.18
CA ASP A 103 4.60 3.86 13.22
C ASP A 103 3.26 4.57 13.34
N GLN A 104 3.24 5.91 13.26
CA GLN A 104 2.00 6.70 13.20
C GLN A 104 1.17 6.38 11.95
N LEU A 105 1.81 6.28 10.78
CA LEU A 105 1.14 5.90 9.54
C LEU A 105 0.60 4.46 9.61
N SER A 106 1.29 3.54 10.30
CA SER A 106 0.89 2.13 10.41
C SER A 106 -0.43 1.92 11.17
N ALA A 107 -0.83 2.89 12.01
CA ALA A 107 -2.15 2.87 12.63
C ALA A 107 -3.27 2.97 11.59
N TYR A 108 -3.10 3.82 10.58
CA TYR A 108 -4.12 4.18 9.58
C TYR A 108 -3.92 3.50 8.21
N CYS A 109 -2.70 3.07 7.93
CA CYS A 109 -2.30 2.49 6.65
C CYS A 109 -1.63 1.13 6.84
N LYS A 110 -1.77 0.26 5.84
CA LYS A 110 -0.97 -0.95 5.69
C LYS A 110 0.19 -0.66 4.74
N TYR A 111 1.42 -0.90 5.18
CA TYR A 111 2.59 -0.83 4.31
C TYR A 111 2.79 -2.18 3.59
N TYR A 112 2.89 -2.14 2.26
CA TYR A 112 3.16 -3.31 1.43
C TYR A 112 3.87 -2.90 0.14
N ASN A 113 4.97 -3.59 -0.19
CA ASN A 113 5.74 -3.40 -1.42
C ASN A 113 6.06 -1.93 -1.76
N GLY A 114 6.56 -1.16 -0.78
CA GLY A 114 6.93 0.24 -0.97
C GLY A 114 5.76 1.24 -0.98
N ARG A 115 4.53 0.80 -0.74
CA ARG A 115 3.33 1.64 -0.75
C ARG A 115 2.58 1.58 0.57
N PHE A 116 1.93 2.68 0.91
CA PHE A 116 0.97 2.76 2.02
C PHE A 116 -0.45 2.67 1.44
N TYR A 117 -1.21 1.69 1.90
CA TYR A 117 -2.63 1.51 1.57
C TYR A 117 -3.44 1.98 2.76
N LEU A 118 -4.30 2.99 2.59
CA LEU A 118 -5.24 3.37 3.65
C LEU A 118 -6.15 2.19 4.00
N LYS A 119 -6.39 2.00 5.29
CA LYS A 119 -7.31 0.97 5.80
C LYS A 119 -8.78 1.38 5.66
N ASP A 120 -9.03 2.68 5.63
CA ASP A 120 -10.35 3.31 5.56
C ASP A 120 -10.23 4.69 4.89
N PRO A 121 -11.16 5.09 4.00
CA PRO A 121 -11.21 6.44 3.43
C PRO A 121 -11.27 7.56 4.47
N GLY A 122 -11.93 7.31 5.61
CA GLY A 122 -12.08 8.27 6.71
C GLY A 122 -10.77 8.63 7.40
N TYR A 123 -9.69 7.87 7.17
CA TYR A 123 -8.37 8.17 7.75
C TYR A 123 -7.51 9.12 6.93
N VAL A 124 -8.00 9.59 5.77
CA VAL A 124 -7.22 10.48 4.88
C VAL A 124 -6.80 11.76 5.61
N SER A 125 -7.68 12.38 6.41
CA SER A 125 -7.36 13.61 7.13
C SER A 125 -6.28 13.42 8.21
N GLN A 126 -6.26 12.25 8.87
CA GLN A 126 -5.26 11.91 9.89
C GLN A 126 -3.91 11.68 9.21
N VAL A 127 -3.89 10.97 8.09
CA VAL A 127 -2.68 10.73 7.29
C VAL A 127 -2.14 12.05 6.72
N GLU A 128 -3.01 12.92 6.19
CA GLU A 128 -2.63 14.26 5.73
C GLU A 128 -1.95 15.07 6.83
N LYS A 129 -2.53 15.12 8.05
CA LYS A 129 -1.91 15.80 9.20
C LYS A 129 -0.55 15.22 9.60
N ILE A 130 -0.38 13.90 9.55
CA ILE A 130 0.90 13.24 9.87
C ILE A 130 1.97 13.62 8.83
N LEU A 131 1.61 13.59 7.55
CA LEU A 131 2.51 13.93 6.45
C LEU A 131 2.85 15.43 6.46
N GLU A 132 1.87 16.31 6.71
CA GLU A 132 2.08 17.76 6.79
C GLU A 132 3.04 18.15 7.92
N LYS A 133 2.95 17.52 9.10
CA LYS A 133 3.91 17.70 10.19
C LYS A 133 5.34 17.34 9.77
N TYR A 134 5.48 16.46 8.80
CA TYR A 134 6.76 16.03 8.24
C TYR A 134 7.15 16.82 6.97
N GLY A 135 6.37 17.84 6.59
CA GLY A 135 6.63 18.68 5.42
C GLY A 135 6.24 18.03 4.09
N ILE A 136 5.43 16.96 4.12
CA ILE A 136 4.92 16.28 2.93
C ILE A 136 3.45 16.64 2.74
N LYS A 137 3.11 17.25 1.61
CA LYS A 137 1.76 17.53 1.18
C LYS A 137 1.14 16.28 0.53
N LEU A 138 0.00 15.83 1.02
CA LEU A 138 -0.79 14.78 0.37
C LEU A 138 -1.75 15.40 -0.64
N VAL A 139 -1.63 15.06 -1.92
CA VAL A 139 -2.51 15.54 -2.99
C VAL A 139 -3.49 14.45 -3.38
N TYR A 140 -4.78 14.78 -3.32
CA TYR A 140 -5.86 13.87 -3.63
C TYR A 140 -7.12 14.62 -4.06
N ASN A 141 -8.01 13.93 -4.78
CA ASN A 141 -9.31 14.47 -5.16
C ASN A 141 -10.32 14.20 -4.02
N ARG A 142 -10.61 15.23 -3.22
CA ARG A 142 -11.53 15.16 -2.07
C ARG A 142 -12.90 14.57 -2.42
N ARG A 143 -13.51 15.05 -3.50
CA ARG A 143 -14.84 14.59 -3.94
C ARG A 143 -14.86 13.09 -4.23
N LEU A 144 -13.81 12.57 -4.89
CA LEU A 144 -13.70 11.15 -5.20
C LEU A 144 -13.52 10.30 -3.94
N ILE A 145 -12.69 10.75 -2.99
CA ILE A 145 -12.46 10.06 -1.72
C ILE A 145 -13.73 10.05 -0.86
N GLU A 146 -14.43 11.17 -0.74
CA GLU A 146 -15.67 11.27 0.06
C GLU A 146 -16.79 10.39 -0.51
N SER A 147 -16.84 10.21 -1.84
CA SER A 147 -17.81 9.35 -2.52
C SER A 147 -17.39 7.89 -2.62
N ILE A 148 -16.17 7.53 -2.22
CA ILE A 148 -15.66 6.18 -2.43
C ILE A 148 -16.36 5.21 -1.49
N ARG A 149 -17.09 4.26 -2.07
CA ARG A 149 -17.66 3.13 -1.35
C ARG A 149 -16.78 1.91 -1.57
N LEU A 150 -16.71 1.03 -0.56
CA LEU A 150 -16.07 -0.25 -0.75
C LEU A 150 -16.92 -1.11 -1.69
N LYS A 151 -16.27 -1.68 -2.71
CA LYS A 151 -16.90 -2.55 -3.69
C LYS A 151 -16.17 -3.88 -3.70
N CYS A 152 -16.94 -4.96 -3.70
CA CYS A 152 -16.42 -6.32 -3.82
C CYS A 152 -17.05 -7.00 -5.03
N THR A 153 -16.24 -7.37 -6.01
CA THR A 153 -16.68 -8.22 -7.12
C THR A 153 -16.48 -9.68 -6.74
N VAL A 154 -17.57 -10.45 -6.77
CA VAL A 154 -17.59 -11.86 -6.38
C VAL A 154 -17.69 -12.71 -7.64
N ARG A 155 -16.71 -13.59 -7.87
CA ARG A 155 -16.66 -14.48 -9.04
C ARG A 155 -16.34 -15.91 -8.64
N ARG A 156 -16.78 -16.87 -9.46
CA ARG A 156 -16.41 -18.27 -9.33
C ARG A 156 -15.33 -18.62 -10.35
N SER A 157 -14.26 -19.28 -9.94
CA SER A 157 -13.23 -19.80 -10.85
C SER A 157 -12.60 -21.05 -10.29
N GLY A 158 -12.59 -22.15 -11.05
CA GLY A 158 -11.94 -23.41 -10.67
C GLY A 158 -12.41 -23.99 -9.32
N GLY A 159 -13.69 -23.82 -8.97
CA GLY A 159 -14.23 -24.26 -7.67
C GLY A 159 -13.99 -23.31 -6.50
N ASN A 160 -13.20 -22.25 -6.70
CA ASN A 160 -12.95 -21.21 -5.71
C ASN A 160 -13.85 -20.00 -5.92
N LEU A 161 -14.08 -19.28 -4.82
CA LEU A 161 -14.65 -17.95 -4.81
C LEU A 161 -13.52 -16.91 -4.82
N ILE A 162 -13.57 -16.02 -5.80
CA ILE A 162 -12.64 -14.91 -5.96
C ILE A 162 -13.38 -13.62 -5.57
N LEU A 163 -12.84 -12.92 -4.57
CA LEU A 163 -13.34 -11.66 -4.04
C LEU A 163 -12.38 -10.54 -4.41
N LYS A 164 -12.73 -9.70 -5.38
CA LYS A 164 -11.88 -8.57 -5.78
C LYS A 164 -12.39 -7.27 -5.18
N PHE A 165 -11.55 -6.61 -4.39
CA PHE A 165 -11.86 -5.34 -3.75
C PHE A 165 -11.28 -4.16 -4.52
N ASN A 166 -11.96 -3.00 -4.50
CA ASN A 166 -11.42 -1.78 -5.09
C ASN A 166 -10.28 -1.17 -4.25
N TYR A 167 -10.36 -1.24 -2.93
CA TYR A 167 -9.29 -0.83 -2.02
C TYR A 167 -9.16 -1.80 -0.84
N TYR A 168 -8.05 -1.68 -0.10
CA TYR A 168 -7.79 -2.52 1.07
C TYR A 168 -8.59 -2.06 2.29
N CYS A 169 -9.33 -2.96 2.93
CA CYS A 169 -9.96 -2.72 4.22
C CYS A 169 -9.56 -3.79 5.23
N GLU A 170 -8.80 -3.39 6.26
CA GLU A 170 -8.27 -4.33 7.27
C GLU A 170 -9.39 -5.06 8.02
N ASN A 171 -10.46 -4.35 8.38
CA ASN A 171 -11.55 -4.92 9.15
C ASN A 171 -12.30 -6.02 8.39
N ILE A 172 -12.49 -5.85 7.08
CA ILE A 172 -13.12 -6.85 6.22
C ILE A 172 -12.23 -8.05 6.02
N VAL A 173 -10.94 -7.84 5.73
CA VAL A 173 -9.99 -8.95 5.59
C VAL A 173 -9.93 -9.76 6.88
N ARG A 174 -9.97 -9.11 8.05
CA ARG A 174 -10.02 -9.80 9.35
C ARG A 174 -11.30 -10.61 9.52
N ARG A 175 -12.48 -10.00 9.32
CA ARG A 175 -13.77 -10.71 9.48
C ARG A 175 -13.93 -11.87 8.50
N LEU A 176 -13.49 -11.70 7.25
CA LEU A 176 -13.50 -12.79 6.27
C LEU A 176 -12.57 -13.94 6.67
N ASN A 177 -11.39 -13.64 7.24
CA ASN A 177 -10.52 -14.68 7.81
C ASN A 177 -11.20 -15.45 8.95
N GLU A 178 -11.86 -14.76 9.86
CA GLU A 178 -12.58 -15.37 11.00
C GLU A 178 -13.70 -16.30 10.50
N VAL A 179 -14.58 -15.79 9.64
CA VAL A 179 -15.75 -16.52 9.15
C VAL A 179 -15.39 -17.68 8.21
N CYS A 180 -14.26 -17.58 7.52
CA CYS A 180 -13.72 -18.66 6.70
C CYS A 180 -12.75 -19.57 7.46
N THR A 181 -12.72 -19.50 8.78
CA THR A 181 -12.02 -20.46 9.63
C THR A 181 -13.00 -21.50 10.14
N VAL A 182 -12.76 -22.77 9.82
CA VAL A 182 -13.56 -23.90 10.32
C VAL A 182 -12.80 -24.60 11.42
N GLU A 183 -13.50 -24.87 12.52
CA GLU A 183 -12.98 -25.60 13.65
C GLU A 183 -13.36 -27.08 13.50
N TYR A 184 -12.41 -27.97 13.74
CA TYR A 184 -12.64 -29.40 13.75
C TYR A 184 -11.86 -30.04 14.87
N TYR A 185 -12.31 -31.21 15.32
CA TYR A 185 -11.77 -31.89 16.47
C TYR A 185 -11.17 -33.23 16.04
N ILE A 186 -9.96 -33.51 16.52
CA ILE A 186 -9.27 -34.77 16.28
C ILE A 186 -9.12 -35.47 17.63
N GLU A 187 -9.54 -36.72 17.69
CA GLU A 187 -9.25 -37.60 18.81
C GLU A 187 -7.79 -38.05 18.74
N LYS A 188 -7.02 -37.74 19.79
CA LYS A 188 -5.63 -38.15 19.90
C LYS A 188 -5.49 -39.13 21.07
N PRO A 189 -5.15 -40.41 20.82
CA PRO A 189 -4.87 -41.35 21.89
C PRO A 189 -3.57 -40.97 22.59
N ILE A 190 -3.55 -41.11 23.91
CA ILE A 190 -2.38 -40.93 24.77
C ILE A 190 -1.99 -42.31 25.31
N PHE A 191 -0.71 -42.63 25.18
CA PHE A 191 -0.13 -43.87 25.66
C PHE A 191 0.86 -43.56 26.79
N ASP A 192 1.00 -44.48 27.75
CA ASP A 192 2.02 -44.39 28.81
C ASP A 192 3.43 -44.71 28.26
N GLU A 193 4.45 -44.64 29.13
CA GLU A 193 5.83 -44.95 28.77
C GLU A 193 6.05 -46.43 28.37
N ALA A 194 5.11 -47.32 28.74
CA ALA A 194 5.11 -48.74 28.38
C ALA A 194 4.32 -49.03 27.08
N GLY A 195 3.67 -48.01 26.49
CA GLY A 195 2.89 -48.12 25.27
C GLY A 195 1.44 -48.57 25.48
N ASN A 196 0.94 -48.65 26.72
CA ASN A 196 -0.46 -48.95 26.99
C ASN A 196 -1.34 -47.71 26.81
N TYR A 197 -2.56 -47.92 26.32
CA TYR A 197 -3.53 -46.84 26.17
C TYR A 197 -3.96 -46.31 27.54
N VAL A 198 -3.95 -44.98 27.70
CA VAL A 198 -4.36 -44.29 28.93
C VAL A 198 -5.69 -43.60 28.74
N GLU A 199 -5.77 -42.68 27.76
CA GLU A 199 -6.97 -41.90 27.49
C GLU A 199 -6.99 -41.35 26.06
N THR A 200 -8.14 -40.88 25.62
CA THR A 200 -8.30 -40.15 24.35
C THR A 200 -8.54 -38.68 24.65
N ARG A 201 -7.67 -37.81 24.12
CA ARG A 201 -7.83 -36.36 24.24
C ARG A 201 -8.39 -35.78 22.95
N ILE A 202 -9.48 -35.03 23.07
CA ILE A 202 -10.02 -34.26 21.94
C ILE A 202 -9.18 -33.00 21.74
N VAL A 203 -8.53 -32.88 20.57
CA VAL A 203 -7.71 -31.73 20.21
C VAL A 203 -8.43 -30.89 19.17
N LYS A 204 -8.71 -29.62 19.51
CA LYS A 204 -9.26 -28.63 18.58
C LYS A 204 -8.21 -28.21 17.55
N LYS A 205 -8.60 -28.20 16.28
CA LYS A 205 -7.81 -27.73 15.14
C LYS A 205 -8.61 -26.70 14.34
N MET A 206 -7.91 -25.81 13.65
CA MET A 206 -8.49 -24.74 12.85
C MET A 206 -7.97 -24.83 11.41
N LEU A 207 -8.90 -24.84 10.45
CA LEU A 207 -8.62 -24.80 9.01
C LEU A 207 -9.05 -23.44 8.45
N LYS A 208 -8.10 -22.71 7.86
CA LYS A 208 -8.36 -21.39 7.25
C LYS A 208 -8.55 -21.56 5.74
N PHE A 209 -9.73 -21.18 5.25
CA PHE A 209 -10.07 -21.27 3.83
C PHE A 209 -9.90 -19.95 3.08
N PHE A 210 -9.69 -18.84 3.80
CA PHE A 210 -9.48 -17.52 3.18
C PHE A 210 -8.00 -17.17 3.06
N LYS A 211 -7.61 -16.69 1.89
CA LYS A 211 -6.29 -16.10 1.62
C LYS A 211 -6.47 -14.77 0.92
N PHE A 212 -5.73 -13.74 1.32
CA PHE A 212 -5.81 -12.41 0.74
C PHE A 212 -4.47 -11.99 0.13
N SER A 213 -4.49 -11.51 -1.12
CA SER A 213 -3.35 -10.95 -1.83
C SER A 213 -3.46 -9.42 -1.88
N MET A 214 -2.46 -8.72 -1.34
CA MET A 214 -2.37 -7.26 -1.42
C MET A 214 -2.02 -6.78 -2.84
N ASP A 215 -1.26 -7.55 -3.61
CA ASP A 215 -0.85 -7.17 -4.98
C ASP A 215 -2.06 -6.97 -5.90
N THR A 216 -3.05 -7.85 -5.76
CA THR A 216 -4.25 -7.87 -6.61
C THR A 216 -5.51 -7.40 -5.89
N LEU A 217 -5.40 -7.04 -4.60
CA LEU A 217 -6.53 -6.75 -3.69
C LEU A 217 -7.62 -7.84 -3.78
N THR A 218 -7.19 -9.09 -3.83
CA THR A 218 -8.05 -10.24 -4.09
C THR A 218 -8.00 -11.24 -2.95
N GLY A 219 -9.18 -11.59 -2.44
CA GLY A 219 -9.40 -12.70 -1.54
C GLY A 219 -9.80 -13.96 -2.29
N ILE A 220 -9.31 -15.11 -1.86
CA ILE A 220 -9.68 -16.43 -2.39
C ILE A 220 -10.25 -17.25 -1.24
N SER A 221 -11.42 -17.85 -1.45
CA SER A 221 -12.07 -18.77 -0.52
C SER A 221 -12.76 -19.93 -1.24
N CYS A 222 -13.34 -20.87 -0.50
CA CYS A 222 -14.14 -21.96 -1.04
C CYS A 222 -15.57 -21.52 -1.35
N ILE A 223 -16.15 -22.03 -2.44
CA ILE A 223 -17.53 -21.72 -2.85
C ILE A 223 -18.57 -22.09 -1.77
N GLY A 224 -18.32 -23.15 -1.00
CA GLY A 224 -19.23 -23.59 0.07
C GLY A 224 -19.36 -22.61 1.24
N LEU A 225 -18.51 -21.58 1.29
CA LEU A 225 -18.58 -20.50 2.29
C LEU A 225 -19.22 -19.22 1.73
N LEU A 226 -19.82 -19.28 0.54
CA LEU A 226 -20.38 -18.13 -0.16
C LEU A 226 -21.37 -17.36 0.72
N ASP A 227 -22.36 -18.02 1.30
CA ASP A 227 -23.41 -17.34 2.08
C ASP A 227 -22.81 -16.60 3.27
N ARG A 228 -21.91 -17.26 4.01
CA ARG A 228 -21.22 -16.64 5.14
C ARG A 228 -20.38 -15.42 4.74
N ILE A 229 -19.74 -15.47 3.58
CA ILE A 229 -18.98 -14.35 3.02
C ILE A 229 -19.92 -13.21 2.63
N LEU A 230 -21.03 -13.51 1.95
CA LEU A 230 -22.02 -12.51 1.55
C LEU A 230 -22.65 -11.82 2.77
N ASP A 231 -22.93 -12.56 3.84
CA ASP A 231 -23.46 -12.00 5.09
C ASP A 231 -22.48 -11.01 5.72
N VAL A 232 -21.19 -11.33 5.77
CA VAL A 232 -20.15 -10.39 6.25
C VAL A 232 -20.10 -9.13 5.38
N LEU A 233 -20.13 -9.28 4.06
CA LEU A 233 -20.08 -8.15 3.13
C LEU A 233 -21.32 -7.26 3.27
N ARG A 234 -22.52 -7.84 3.38
CA ARG A 234 -23.78 -7.11 3.59
C ARG A 234 -23.81 -6.40 4.94
N ALA A 235 -23.38 -7.08 6.01
CA ALA A 235 -23.34 -6.50 7.36
C ALA A 235 -22.36 -5.31 7.48
N MET A 236 -21.43 -5.16 6.53
CA MET A 236 -20.47 -4.07 6.47
C MET A 236 -20.79 -3.04 5.37
N ASP A 237 -22.00 -3.08 4.82
CA ASP A 237 -22.48 -2.16 3.76
C ASP A 237 -21.55 -2.11 2.53
N VAL A 238 -20.95 -3.27 2.18
CA VAL A 238 -20.10 -3.38 1.00
C VAL A 238 -20.97 -3.53 -0.24
N LEU A 239 -20.70 -2.75 -1.28
CA LEU A 239 -21.37 -2.92 -2.57
C LEU A 239 -20.90 -4.21 -3.24
N ILE A 240 -21.77 -5.20 -3.31
CA ILE A 240 -21.48 -6.51 -3.90
C ILE A 240 -21.84 -6.50 -5.38
N ILE A 241 -20.87 -6.83 -6.24
CA ILE A 241 -21.07 -7.02 -7.68
C ILE A 241 -20.96 -8.52 -7.96
N TYR A 242 -22.09 -9.14 -8.29
CA TYR A 242 -22.14 -10.56 -8.64
C TYR A 242 -21.63 -10.76 -10.07
N GLY A 243 -20.59 -11.58 -10.20
CA GLY A 243 -20.08 -12.07 -11.49
C GLY A 243 -20.02 -13.59 -11.49
N ILE A 244 -20.95 -14.24 -10.78
CA ILE A 244 -21.16 -15.67 -10.86
C ILE A 244 -22.18 -15.88 -11.97
N GLU A 245 -21.73 -16.41 -13.10
CA GLU A 245 -22.61 -16.79 -14.19
C GLU A 245 -23.24 -18.16 -13.85
N GLU A 246 -24.57 -18.22 -13.93
CA GLU A 246 -25.27 -19.50 -13.92
C GLU A 246 -24.90 -20.25 -15.19
N LYS A 247 -24.61 -21.55 -15.05
CA LYS A 247 -24.40 -22.39 -16.23
C LYS A 247 -25.74 -22.58 -16.93
N GLU A 248 -25.70 -22.69 -18.25
CA GLU A 248 -26.86 -23.05 -19.05
C GLU A 248 -27.49 -24.35 -18.53
N ASP A 249 -28.82 -24.39 -18.51
CA ASP A 249 -29.56 -25.58 -18.13
C ASP A 249 -29.17 -26.76 -19.01
N ILE A 250 -28.66 -27.81 -18.37
CA ILE A 250 -28.42 -29.07 -19.05
C ILE A 250 -29.78 -29.74 -19.21
N LYS A 251 -30.39 -29.62 -20.39
CA LYS A 251 -31.63 -30.32 -20.74
C LYS A 251 -31.37 -31.83 -20.85
N LEU A 252 -31.37 -32.52 -19.72
CA LEU A 252 -31.34 -33.97 -19.64
C LEU A 252 -32.77 -34.50 -19.71
N ASN A 253 -33.15 -35.03 -20.86
CA ASN A 253 -34.36 -35.85 -20.99
C ASN A 253 -34.11 -37.22 -20.35
N LEU A 254 -34.22 -37.29 -19.03
CA LEU A 254 -34.16 -38.54 -18.27
C LEU A 254 -35.46 -39.32 -18.49
N LYS A 255 -35.41 -40.40 -19.28
CA LYS A 255 -36.49 -41.40 -19.28
C LYS A 255 -36.41 -42.17 -17.97
N CYS A 256 -37.33 -41.87 -17.06
CA CYS A 256 -37.40 -42.51 -15.76
C CYS A 256 -37.97 -43.94 -15.92
N ASN A 257 -37.09 -44.95 -15.87
CA ASN A 257 -37.48 -46.36 -15.95
C ASN A 257 -37.71 -46.98 -14.55
N PHE A 258 -37.81 -46.16 -13.51
CA PHE A 258 -38.00 -46.59 -12.12
C PHE A 258 -39.01 -45.66 -11.43
N LYS A 259 -39.72 -46.17 -10.42
CA LYS A 259 -40.56 -45.33 -9.54
C LYS A 259 -39.70 -44.82 -8.39
N LEU A 260 -39.65 -43.50 -8.23
CA LEU A 260 -39.08 -42.86 -7.05
C LEU A 260 -39.95 -43.17 -5.83
N LEU A 261 -39.31 -43.43 -4.69
CA LEU A 261 -40.00 -43.58 -3.40
C LEU A 261 -40.36 -42.20 -2.83
N PRO A 262 -41.34 -42.10 -1.92
CA PRO A 262 -41.83 -40.80 -1.41
C PRO A 262 -40.79 -39.91 -0.70
N HIS A 263 -39.64 -40.48 -0.31
CA HIS A 263 -38.54 -39.76 0.36
C HIS A 263 -37.39 -39.38 -0.58
N GLN A 264 -37.48 -39.78 -1.85
CA GLN A 264 -36.51 -39.48 -2.92
C GLN A 264 -37.05 -38.37 -3.81
#